data_AF-A0A2H4VSL2-F1
#
_entry.id   AF-A0A2H4VSL2-F1
#
_cell.length_a   1.000
_cell.length_b   1.000
_cell.length_c   1.000
_cell.angle_alpha   90.00
_cell.angle_beta   90.00
_cell.angle_gamma   90.00
#
_symmetry.space_group_name_H-M   'P 1'
#
loop_
_entity.id
_entity.type
_entity.pdbx_description
1 polymer ?
#
loop_
_entity_poly.entity_id
_entity_poly.type
_entity_poly.pdbx_seq_one_letter_code
_entity_poly.pdbx_strand_id
1 'polypeptide(L)'
;MAFHCQKGCLKILEKFKSFKNQAYKVKTASNNFYVLKIYNKDSKKSNSFVEAINLKRLEFKGVRVPKVVYRSSPDDSEDYLLLEYVPGVTISHLLEEQNGHGDHCIDIEFKKYLKDLGCWVASLHGIQDNTGSFLKGDCNLRNFIWTGSEICGLDFEETKIGDPREDLGEICFFLLTNSPPLTSLRLEMVDWFLKSYEKSSETKIRNISDFIAKSAREAYRRRQNFNRV
;
A
#
# COMPACT_ATOMS: atom_id res chain seq x y z
N MET A 1 -27.61 4.66 3.26
CA MET A 1 -27.23 4.42 1.84
C MET A 1 -27.27 2.93 1.58
N ALA A 2 -28.08 2.48 0.62
CA ALA A 2 -28.07 1.12 0.12
C ALA A 2 -27.30 1.12 -1.20
N PHE A 3 -26.24 0.32 -1.30
CA PHE A 3 -25.50 0.13 -2.55
C PHE A 3 -26.04 -1.12 -3.24
N HIS A 4 -26.57 -0.95 -4.44
CA HIS A 4 -27.02 -2.05 -5.29
C HIS A 4 -25.90 -2.42 -6.25
N CYS A 5 -25.25 -3.57 -6.00
CA CYS A 5 -24.42 -4.22 -7.00
C CYS A 5 -25.28 -5.27 -7.72
N GLN A 6 -24.92 -5.67 -8.95
CA GLN A 6 -25.55 -6.77 -9.69
C GLN A 6 -25.65 -8.09 -8.89
N LYS A 7 -24.95 -8.20 -7.73
CA LYS A 7 -24.93 -9.35 -6.80
C LYS A 7 -25.73 -9.18 -5.49
N GLY A 8 -26.59 -8.15 -5.36
CA GLY A 8 -27.48 -7.95 -4.21
C GLY A 8 -27.14 -6.75 -3.32
N CYS A 9 -27.88 -6.61 -2.21
CA CYS A 9 -27.74 -5.50 -1.26
C CYS A 9 -26.47 -5.65 -0.39
N LEU A 10 -25.69 -4.58 -0.27
CA LEU A 10 -24.48 -4.52 0.57
C LEU A 10 -24.80 -3.91 1.94
N LYS A 11 -24.40 -4.61 3.02
CA LYS A 11 -24.44 -4.10 4.40
C LYS A 11 -23.06 -3.60 4.81
N ILE A 12 -22.97 -2.33 5.23
CA ILE A 12 -21.76 -1.76 5.84
C ILE A 12 -21.56 -2.36 7.23
N LEU A 13 -20.34 -2.80 7.51
CA LEU A 13 -19.94 -3.36 8.81
C LEU A 13 -19.02 -2.42 9.56
N GLU A 14 -18.06 -1.83 8.85
CA GLU A 14 -16.98 -1.05 9.44
C GLU A 14 -16.54 0.04 8.45
N LYS A 15 -16.13 1.20 8.97
CA LYS A 15 -15.47 2.24 8.19
C LYS A 15 -13.97 2.20 8.47
N PHE A 16 -13.17 2.07 7.42
CA PHE A 16 -11.71 2.14 7.54
C PHE A 16 -11.24 3.59 7.69
N LYS A 17 -10.12 3.77 8.39
CA LYS A 17 -9.44 5.07 8.48
C LYS A 17 -8.81 5.42 7.14
N SER A 18 -9.41 6.38 6.42
CA SER A 18 -8.90 6.91 5.16
C SER A 18 -9.06 8.42 5.14
N PHE A 19 -8.04 9.12 4.61
CA PHE A 19 -7.97 10.58 4.62
C PHE A 19 -8.51 11.23 3.34
N LYS A 20 -8.52 10.51 2.21
CA LYS A 20 -8.95 11.03 0.91
C LYS A 20 -10.29 10.46 0.49
N ASN A 21 -10.40 9.13 0.55
CA ASN A 21 -11.54 8.36 0.08
C ASN A 21 -12.34 7.82 1.28
N GLN A 22 -13.58 7.42 1.06
CA GLN A 22 -14.34 6.70 2.08
C GLN A 22 -14.26 5.20 1.81
N ALA A 23 -13.62 4.44 2.70
CA ALA A 23 -13.47 3.00 2.54
C ALA A 23 -14.26 2.27 3.64
N TYR A 24 -15.04 1.27 3.22
CA TYR A 24 -15.92 0.51 4.10
C TYR A 24 -15.72 -0.99 3.91
N LYS A 25 -15.69 -1.74 5.02
CA LYS A 25 -15.90 -3.18 4.99
C LYS A 25 -17.40 -3.42 4.81
N VAL A 26 -17.76 -4.14 3.76
CA VAL A 26 -19.15 -4.47 3.46
C VAL A 26 -19.33 -5.98 3.35
N LYS A 27 -20.55 -6.46 3.57
CA LYS A 27 -20.92 -7.85 3.31
C LYS A 27 -22.17 -7.97 2.47
N THR A 28 -22.25 -9.06 1.73
CA THR A 28 -23.45 -9.50 1.02
C THR A 28 -24.38 -10.31 1.92
N ALA A 29 -25.61 -10.57 1.46
CA ALA A 29 -26.55 -11.47 2.14
C ALA A 29 -25.99 -12.89 2.31
N SER A 30 -25.15 -13.34 1.39
CA SER A 30 -24.45 -14.63 1.44
C SER A 30 -23.17 -14.61 2.30
N ASN A 31 -22.98 -13.60 3.15
CA ASN A 31 -21.81 -13.43 4.04
C ASN A 31 -20.44 -13.37 3.34
N ASN A 32 -20.39 -13.04 2.05
CA ASN A 32 -19.12 -12.69 1.40
C ASN A 32 -18.74 -11.24 1.74
N PHE A 33 -17.46 -11.01 2.05
CA PHE A 33 -16.90 -9.71 2.46
C PHE A 33 -16.18 -9.00 1.31
N TYR A 34 -16.32 -7.69 1.27
CA TYR A 34 -15.72 -6.81 0.26
C TYR A 34 -15.28 -5.49 0.88
N VAL A 35 -14.49 -4.73 0.13
CA VAL A 35 -14.20 -3.32 0.42
C VAL A 35 -14.94 -2.45 -0.57
N LEU A 36 -15.79 -1.55 -0.07
CA LEU A 36 -16.40 -0.47 -0.86
C LEU A 36 -15.57 0.79 -0.67
N LYS A 37 -14.89 1.25 -1.72
CA LYS A 37 -14.10 2.49 -1.74
C LYS A 37 -14.82 3.53 -2.59
N ILE A 38 -15.30 4.59 -1.95
CA ILE A 38 -15.99 5.73 -2.59
C ILE A 38 -15.00 6.87 -2.73
N TYR A 39 -14.84 7.36 -3.95
CA TYR A 39 -13.87 8.39 -4.32
C TYR A 39 -14.49 9.77 -4.20
N ASN A 40 -13.70 10.73 -3.72
CA ASN A 40 -14.14 12.11 -3.67
C ASN A 40 -14.06 12.74 -5.08
N LYS A 41 -15.20 13.22 -5.60
CA LYS A 41 -15.33 13.84 -6.92
C LYS A 41 -14.43 15.08 -7.12
N ASP A 42 -14.03 15.75 -6.04
CA ASP A 42 -13.18 16.94 -6.12
C ASP A 42 -11.70 16.61 -6.39
N SER A 43 -11.30 15.33 -6.27
CA SER A 43 -9.94 14.92 -6.56
C SER A 43 -9.73 14.70 -8.05
N LYS A 44 -9.26 15.73 -8.76
CA LYS A 44 -8.84 15.65 -10.18
C LYS A 44 -7.77 14.59 -10.47
N LYS A 45 -7.14 14.00 -9.43
CA LYS A 45 -6.01 13.07 -9.53
C LYS A 45 -6.32 11.63 -9.08
N SER A 46 -7.51 11.35 -8.54
CA SER A 46 -7.87 10.01 -8.06
C SER A 46 -9.33 9.72 -8.37
N ASN A 47 -9.58 8.83 -9.34
CA ASN A 47 -10.91 8.29 -9.58
C ASN A 47 -10.83 6.76 -9.67
N SER A 48 -11.98 6.11 -9.50
CA SER A 48 -12.09 4.65 -9.50
C SER A 48 -11.54 3.99 -10.76
N PHE A 49 -11.55 4.71 -11.89
CA PHE A 49 -11.14 4.19 -13.19
C PHE A 49 -9.63 3.94 -13.24
N VAL A 50 -8.82 4.90 -12.81
CA VAL A 50 -7.35 4.77 -12.79
C VAL A 50 -6.94 3.60 -11.90
N GLU A 51 -7.45 3.54 -10.68
CA GLU A 51 -7.10 2.48 -9.74
C GLU A 51 -7.58 1.10 -10.24
N ALA A 52 -8.77 1.00 -10.84
CA ALA A 52 -9.25 -0.24 -11.41
C ALA A 52 -8.38 -0.75 -12.56
N ILE A 53 -7.88 0.14 -13.43
CA ILE A 53 -6.95 -0.23 -14.51
C ILE A 53 -5.65 -0.75 -13.92
N ASN A 54 -5.09 -0.04 -12.93
CA ASN A 54 -3.85 -0.44 -12.29
C ASN A 54 -3.97 -1.79 -11.61
N LEU A 55 -5.03 -2.00 -10.81
CA LEU A 55 -5.30 -3.28 -10.14
C LEU A 55 -5.42 -4.44 -11.13
N LYS A 56 -6.17 -4.27 -12.23
CA LYS A 56 -6.29 -5.31 -13.27
C LYS A 56 -4.97 -5.60 -13.97
N ARG A 57 -4.17 -4.56 -14.26
CA ARG A 57 -2.84 -4.73 -14.86
C ARG A 57 -1.92 -5.52 -13.93
N LEU A 58 -1.94 -5.21 -12.63
CA LEU A 58 -1.13 -5.87 -11.61
C LEU A 58 -1.56 -7.33 -11.39
N GLU A 59 -2.87 -7.59 -11.31
CA GLU A 59 -3.42 -8.94 -11.24
C GLU A 59 -2.99 -9.78 -12.45
N PHE A 60 -3.10 -9.23 -13.67
CA PHE A 60 -2.65 -9.90 -14.89
C PHE A 60 -1.14 -10.21 -14.90
N LYS A 61 -0.34 -9.38 -14.23
CA LYS A 61 1.11 -9.59 -14.07
C LYS A 61 1.47 -10.48 -12.88
N GLY A 62 0.49 -11.00 -12.15
CA GLY A 62 0.70 -11.88 -11.00
C GLY A 62 1.14 -11.16 -9.73
N VAL A 63 1.08 -9.83 -9.69
CA VAL A 63 1.36 -9.06 -8.46
C VAL A 63 0.15 -9.16 -7.54
N ARG A 64 0.36 -9.54 -6.27
CA ARG A 64 -0.74 -9.72 -5.32
C ARG A 64 -1.35 -8.37 -4.93
N VAL A 65 -2.58 -8.15 -5.40
CA VAL A 65 -3.43 -6.98 -5.13
C VAL A 65 -4.89 -7.43 -4.94
N PRO A 66 -5.78 -6.60 -4.35
CA PRO A 66 -7.20 -6.90 -4.30
C PRO A 66 -7.82 -6.99 -5.69
N LYS A 67 -8.64 -8.01 -5.93
CA LYS A 67 -9.39 -8.12 -7.19
C LYS A 67 -10.47 -7.05 -7.29
N VAL A 68 -10.62 -6.48 -8.48
CA VAL A 68 -11.73 -5.56 -8.78
C VAL A 68 -12.99 -6.39 -9.03
N VAL A 69 -13.95 -6.31 -8.11
CA VAL A 69 -15.23 -7.03 -8.22
C VAL A 69 -16.22 -6.23 -9.06
N TYR A 70 -16.26 -4.92 -8.84
CA TYR A 70 -17.13 -4.01 -9.57
C TYR A 70 -16.56 -2.58 -9.54
N ARG A 71 -16.86 -1.82 -10.60
CA ARG A 71 -16.63 -0.38 -10.68
C ARG A 71 -17.94 0.28 -11.09
N SER A 72 -18.28 1.39 -10.46
CA SER A 72 -19.44 2.19 -10.83
C SER A 72 -19.43 2.63 -12.30
N SER A 73 -20.62 2.80 -12.87
CA SER A 73 -20.79 3.42 -14.19
C SER A 73 -20.50 4.92 -14.08
N PRO A 74 -20.03 5.59 -15.16
CA PRO A 74 -19.99 7.05 -15.22
C PRO A 74 -21.35 7.72 -14.93
N ASP A 75 -22.46 7.01 -15.15
CA ASP A 75 -23.83 7.50 -14.90
C ASP A 75 -24.28 7.31 -13.44
N ASP A 76 -23.53 6.56 -12.62
CA ASP A 76 -23.87 6.38 -11.20
C ASP A 76 -23.68 7.69 -10.44
N SER A 77 -24.50 7.91 -9.40
CA SER A 77 -24.41 9.12 -8.58
C SER A 77 -23.08 9.24 -7.81
N GLU A 78 -22.38 8.13 -7.61
CA GLU A 78 -21.12 8.04 -6.87
C GLU A 78 -20.04 7.33 -7.69
N ASP A 79 -18.80 7.79 -7.56
CA ASP A 79 -17.63 7.11 -8.12
C ASP A 79 -17.09 6.11 -7.08
N TYR A 80 -17.15 4.81 -7.35
CA TYR A 80 -16.74 3.79 -6.38
C TYR A 80 -16.18 2.51 -6.99
N LEU A 81 -15.35 1.83 -6.20
CA LEU A 81 -14.92 0.45 -6.43
C LEU A 81 -15.46 -0.47 -5.35
N LEU A 82 -15.89 -1.66 -5.79
CA LEU A 82 -16.04 -2.82 -4.93
C LEU A 82 -14.85 -3.74 -5.17
N LEU A 83 -14.06 -3.98 -4.13
CA LEU A 83 -12.84 -4.77 -4.18
C LEU A 83 -12.97 -6.03 -3.31
N GLU A 84 -12.18 -7.05 -3.63
CA GLU A 84 -11.92 -8.18 -2.73
C GLU A 84 -11.53 -7.65 -1.34
N TYR A 85 -12.16 -8.18 -0.29
CA TYR A 85 -11.64 -7.97 1.06
C TYR A 85 -10.44 -8.88 1.28
N VAL A 86 -9.28 -8.28 1.52
CA VAL A 86 -8.05 -9.01 1.82
C VAL A 86 -7.97 -9.20 3.34
N PRO A 87 -8.16 -10.41 3.88
CA PRO A 87 -7.98 -10.67 5.30
C PRO A 87 -6.50 -10.60 5.65
N GLY A 88 -6.17 -10.01 6.79
CA GLY A 88 -4.80 -9.93 7.28
C GLY A 88 -4.54 -8.70 8.13
N VAL A 89 -3.27 -8.48 8.41
CA VAL A 89 -2.77 -7.41 9.28
C VAL A 89 -1.85 -6.51 8.47
N THR A 90 -1.95 -5.19 8.66
CA THR A 90 -1.07 -4.26 7.94
C THR A 90 0.36 -4.32 8.46
N ILE A 91 1.36 -4.09 7.60
CA ILE A 91 2.76 -4.02 8.04
C ILE A 91 2.99 -2.91 9.06
N SER A 92 2.24 -1.80 8.95
CA SER A 92 2.28 -0.74 9.97
C SER A 92 1.89 -1.25 11.36
N HIS A 93 0.87 -2.10 11.46
CA HIS A 93 0.44 -2.66 12.74
C HIS A 93 1.42 -3.70 13.28
N LEU A 94 1.90 -4.60 12.42
CA LEU A 94 2.94 -5.58 12.80
C LEU A 94 4.21 -4.88 13.31
N LEU A 95 4.53 -3.71 12.73
CA LEU A 95 5.66 -2.91 13.18
C LEU A 95 5.43 -2.28 14.55
N GLU A 96 4.19 -1.89 14.88
CA GLU A 96 3.82 -1.41 16.21
C GLU A 96 3.94 -2.52 17.25
N GLU A 97 3.47 -3.73 16.94
CA GLU A 97 3.61 -4.92 17.79
C GLU A 97 5.08 -5.26 18.06
N GLN A 98 5.92 -5.27 17.01
CA GLN A 98 7.37 -5.48 17.13
C GLN A 98 8.04 -4.49 18.11
N ASN A 99 7.57 -3.24 18.17
CA ASN A 99 8.14 -2.26 19.11
C ASN A 99 7.70 -2.53 20.56
N GLY A 100 6.55 -3.16 20.75
CA GLY A 100 6.03 -3.55 22.06
C GLY A 100 6.86 -4.62 22.76
N HIS A 101 7.62 -5.43 22.00
CA HIS A 101 8.51 -6.47 22.52
C HIS A 101 9.89 -5.96 22.97
N GLY A 102 10.16 -4.65 22.83
CA GLY A 102 11.43 -4.01 23.18
C GLY A 102 12.37 -3.87 21.97
N ASP A 103 13.25 -2.87 22.02
CA ASP A 103 14.11 -2.44 20.88
C ASP A 103 15.43 -3.24 20.80
N HIS A 104 15.40 -4.52 21.14
CA HIS A 104 16.63 -5.33 21.30
C HIS A 104 16.99 -6.14 20.05
N CYS A 105 16.01 -6.71 19.36
CA CYS A 105 16.23 -7.51 18.16
C CYS A 105 14.95 -7.60 17.30
N ILE A 106 15.11 -7.85 16.00
CA ILE A 106 13.97 -8.08 15.11
C ILE A 106 13.53 -9.54 15.26
N ASP A 107 12.24 -9.75 15.52
CA ASP A 107 11.69 -11.09 15.64
C ASP A 107 11.78 -11.83 14.30
N ILE A 108 11.93 -13.16 14.38
CA ILE A 108 12.10 -14.02 13.19
C ILE A 108 10.91 -13.85 12.23
N GLU A 109 9.71 -13.72 12.77
CA GLU A 109 8.50 -13.46 11.98
C GLU A 109 8.56 -12.10 11.28
N PHE A 110 9.01 -11.05 11.97
CA PHE A 110 9.11 -9.73 11.37
C PHE A 110 10.17 -9.67 10.28
N LYS A 111 11.29 -10.40 10.41
CA LYS A 111 12.26 -10.59 9.32
C LYS A 111 11.62 -11.22 8.08
N LYS A 112 10.70 -12.17 8.26
CA LYS A 112 9.93 -12.75 7.15
C LYS A 112 9.02 -11.70 6.49
N TYR A 113 8.34 -10.85 7.27
CA TYR A 113 7.50 -9.78 6.71
C TYR A 113 8.31 -8.79 5.87
N LEU A 114 9.50 -8.38 6.35
CA LEU A 114 10.41 -7.51 5.59
C LEU A 114 10.92 -8.16 4.32
N LYS A 115 11.23 -9.47 4.38
CA LYS A 115 11.65 -10.25 3.23
C LYS A 115 10.55 -10.28 2.16
N ASP A 116 9.34 -10.66 2.55
CA ASP A 116 8.21 -10.80 1.63
C ASP A 116 7.76 -9.43 1.08
N LEU A 117 7.90 -8.36 1.87
CA LEU A 117 7.72 -6.98 1.40
C LEU A 117 8.74 -6.62 0.30
N GLY A 118 10.02 -6.92 0.51
CA GLY A 118 11.06 -6.71 -0.49
C GLY A 118 10.80 -7.48 -1.79
N CYS A 119 10.36 -8.74 -1.69
CA CYS A 119 9.97 -9.54 -2.85
C CYS A 119 8.74 -8.97 -3.58
N TRP A 120 7.74 -8.53 -2.83
CA TRP A 120 6.53 -7.94 -3.41
C TRP A 120 6.86 -6.65 -4.19
N VAL A 121 7.68 -5.76 -3.61
CA VAL A 121 8.10 -4.51 -4.26
C VAL A 121 8.98 -4.79 -5.48
N ALA A 122 9.85 -5.80 -5.43
CA ALA A 122 10.62 -6.24 -6.59
C ALA A 122 9.72 -6.77 -7.73
N SER A 123 8.68 -7.54 -7.40
CA SER A 123 7.70 -8.03 -8.37
C SER A 123 6.95 -6.87 -9.07
N LEU A 124 6.56 -5.85 -8.30
CA LEU A 124 5.97 -4.63 -8.84
C LEU A 124 6.93 -3.91 -9.80
N HIS A 125 8.16 -3.66 -9.37
CA HIS A 125 9.17 -2.94 -10.16
C HIS A 125 9.68 -3.72 -11.38
N GLY A 126 9.50 -5.04 -11.40
CA GLY A 126 9.73 -5.88 -12.58
C GLY A 126 8.78 -5.55 -13.75
N ILE A 127 7.69 -4.83 -13.50
CA ILE A 127 6.82 -4.29 -14.54
C ILE A 127 7.45 -2.99 -15.04
N GLN A 128 8.13 -3.05 -16.18
CA GLN A 128 8.88 -1.92 -16.74
C GLN A 128 8.29 -1.40 -18.05
N ASP A 129 8.62 -0.17 -18.37
CA ASP A 129 8.54 0.39 -19.72
C ASP A 129 9.88 1.04 -20.12
N ASN A 130 9.91 1.75 -21.24
CA ASN A 130 11.13 2.35 -21.78
C ASN A 130 11.74 3.46 -20.91
N THR A 131 10.99 3.99 -19.93
CA THR A 131 11.35 5.16 -19.13
C THR A 131 11.47 4.86 -17.63
N GLY A 132 11.03 3.69 -17.17
CA GLY A 132 11.26 3.26 -15.79
C GLY A 132 10.47 2.03 -15.35
N SER A 133 10.44 1.83 -14.03
CA SER A 133 9.64 0.80 -13.36
C SER A 133 8.26 1.33 -12.99
N PHE A 134 7.27 0.45 -12.94
CA PHE A 134 5.96 0.76 -12.40
C PHE A 134 6.07 0.94 -10.87
N LEU A 135 5.82 2.15 -10.41
CA LEU A 135 5.89 2.54 -9.00
C LEU A 135 4.50 2.54 -8.39
N LYS A 136 4.44 2.13 -7.12
CA LYS A 136 3.24 2.18 -6.28
C LYS A 136 2.83 3.63 -5.99
N GLY A 137 3.79 4.51 -5.76
CA GLY A 137 3.54 5.92 -5.45
C GLY A 137 3.29 6.21 -3.98
N ASP A 138 2.23 5.64 -3.36
CA ASP A 138 1.98 5.74 -1.91
C ASP A 138 2.46 4.49 -1.17
N CYS A 139 3.72 4.52 -0.73
CA CYS A 139 4.37 3.40 -0.05
C CYS A 139 4.23 3.41 1.48
N ASN A 140 3.16 4.03 2.02
CA ASN A 140 2.87 3.91 3.43
C ASN A 140 2.71 2.43 3.86
N LEU A 141 3.32 2.03 4.99
CA LEU A 141 3.29 0.65 5.48
C LEU A 141 1.88 0.12 5.80
N ARG A 142 0.89 1.01 5.99
CA ARG A 142 -0.53 0.61 6.15
C ARG A 142 -1.15 0.08 4.85
N ASN A 143 -0.55 0.41 3.70
CA ASN A 143 -1.01 0.00 2.38
C ASN A 143 -0.45 -1.37 1.96
N PHE A 144 0.12 -2.13 2.91
CA PHE A 144 0.59 -3.49 2.70
C PHE A 144 -0.01 -4.39 3.78
N ILE A 145 -0.71 -5.43 3.35
CA ILE A 145 -1.32 -6.43 4.24
C ILE A 145 -0.51 -7.72 4.18
N TRP A 146 -0.13 -8.23 5.34
CA TRP A 146 0.28 -9.62 5.51
C TRP A 146 -0.96 -10.50 5.62
N THR A 147 -1.13 -11.44 4.68
CA THR A 147 -2.32 -12.32 4.61
C THR A 147 -2.20 -13.58 5.48
N GLY A 148 -1.07 -13.74 6.18
CA GLY A 148 -0.67 -15.01 6.81
C GLY A 148 0.33 -15.82 5.97
N SER A 149 0.42 -15.54 4.66
CA SER A 149 1.34 -16.25 3.75
C SER A 149 2.11 -15.36 2.80
N GLU A 150 1.54 -14.22 2.39
CA GLU A 150 2.12 -13.31 1.42
C GLU A 150 1.76 -11.84 1.71
N ILE A 151 2.43 -10.92 1.02
CA ILE A 151 2.11 -9.50 1.05
C ILE A 151 1.12 -9.17 -0.06
N CYS A 152 0.09 -8.39 0.29
CA CYS A 152 -0.83 -7.79 -0.65
C CYS A 152 -0.72 -6.27 -0.58
N GLY A 153 -0.43 -5.62 -1.70
CA GLY A 153 -0.43 -4.16 -1.78
C GLY A 153 -1.84 -3.62 -1.97
N LEU A 154 -2.13 -2.48 -1.36
CA LEU A 154 -3.38 -1.74 -1.45
C LEU A 154 -3.13 -0.34 -2.02
N ASP A 155 -4.19 0.34 -2.45
CA ASP A 155 -4.18 1.76 -2.82
C ASP A 155 -3.21 2.10 -3.96
N PHE A 156 -3.72 2.00 -5.20
CA PHE A 156 -2.95 2.20 -6.44
C PHE A 156 -3.44 3.43 -7.22
N GLU A 157 -3.92 4.46 -6.53
CA GLU A 157 -4.34 5.72 -7.15
C GLU A 157 -3.15 6.62 -7.54
N GLU A 158 -2.00 6.48 -6.87
CA GLU A 158 -0.80 7.34 -7.08
C GLU A 158 0.30 6.68 -7.92
N THR A 159 -0.01 5.59 -8.63
CA THR A 159 0.99 4.86 -9.40
C THR A 159 1.55 5.70 -10.54
N LYS A 160 2.83 5.50 -10.86
CA LYS A 160 3.50 6.17 -11.97
C LYS A 160 4.62 5.30 -12.51
N ILE A 161 5.19 5.69 -13.63
CA ILE A 161 6.45 5.13 -14.11
C ILE A 161 7.60 5.99 -13.59
N GLY A 162 8.67 5.37 -13.10
CA GLY A 162 9.83 6.11 -12.63
C GLY A 162 10.94 5.26 -12.05
N ASP A 163 11.75 5.89 -11.19
CA ASP A 163 12.88 5.24 -10.55
C ASP A 163 12.40 4.40 -9.34
N PRO A 164 12.68 3.09 -9.31
CA PRO A 164 12.27 2.22 -8.19
C PRO A 164 12.76 2.70 -6.82
N ARG A 165 13.84 3.48 -6.78
CA ARG A 165 14.37 4.06 -5.54
C ARG A 165 13.42 5.05 -4.89
N GLU A 166 12.45 5.61 -5.61
CA GLU A 166 11.41 6.47 -5.03
C GLU A 166 10.54 5.70 -4.03
N ASP A 167 10.00 4.55 -4.43
CA ASP A 167 9.21 3.68 -3.56
C ASP A 167 10.06 3.11 -2.43
N LEU A 168 11.27 2.62 -2.74
CA LEU A 168 12.18 2.06 -1.75
C LEU A 168 12.58 3.09 -0.68
N GLY A 169 12.84 4.33 -1.09
CA GLY A 169 13.18 5.43 -0.20
C GLY A 169 12.02 5.77 0.75
N GLU A 170 10.78 5.76 0.25
CA GLU A 170 9.60 6.03 1.08
C GLU A 170 9.33 4.88 2.08
N ILE A 171 9.46 3.62 1.66
CA ILE A 171 9.35 2.47 2.58
C ILE A 171 10.43 2.56 3.67
N CYS A 172 11.68 2.80 3.29
CA CYS A 172 12.78 2.96 4.24
C CYS A 172 12.53 4.13 5.20
N PHE A 173 12.03 5.26 4.70
CA PHE A 173 11.64 6.38 5.55
C PHE A 173 10.59 5.97 6.60
N PHE A 174 9.54 5.23 6.22
CA PHE A 174 8.54 4.77 7.18
C PHE A 174 9.11 3.73 8.16
N LEU A 175 9.95 2.80 7.70
CA LEU A 175 10.62 1.85 8.59
C LEU A 175 11.48 2.58 9.63
N LEU A 176 12.19 3.64 9.23
CA LEU A 176 13.10 4.40 10.09
C LEU A 176 12.41 5.36 11.06
N THR A 177 11.26 5.91 10.70
CA THR A 177 10.67 7.05 11.42
C THR A 177 9.42 6.73 12.23
N ASN A 178 8.92 5.49 12.16
CA ASN A 178 7.94 5.01 13.12
C ASN A 178 8.53 4.99 14.54
N SER A 179 7.70 5.23 15.55
CA SER A 179 8.16 5.39 16.93
C SER A 179 8.59 4.05 17.54
N PRO A 180 9.79 3.93 18.16
CA PRO A 180 10.82 4.96 18.29
C PRO A 180 11.64 5.13 16.99
N PRO A 181 11.95 6.38 16.56
CA PRO A 181 12.63 6.63 15.29
C PRO A 181 14.15 6.42 15.38
N LEU A 182 14.75 6.02 14.26
CA LEU A 182 16.20 6.00 14.00
C LEU A 182 17.04 5.15 14.97
N THR A 183 16.49 4.05 15.48
CA THR A 183 17.22 3.11 16.33
C THR A 183 18.08 2.14 15.51
N SER A 184 19.02 1.45 16.15
CA SER A 184 19.83 0.41 15.48
C SER A 184 18.97 -0.70 14.90
N LEU A 185 17.88 -1.06 15.58
CA LEU A 185 16.90 -2.02 15.10
C LEU A 185 16.26 -1.57 13.78
N ARG A 186 15.93 -0.29 13.67
CA ARG A 186 15.33 0.32 12.47
C ARG A 186 16.28 0.26 11.27
N LEU A 187 17.57 0.47 11.51
CA LEU A 187 18.61 0.31 10.49
C LEU A 187 18.72 -1.15 10.04
N GLU A 188 18.66 -2.10 10.97
CA GLU A 188 18.64 -3.54 10.65
C GLU A 188 17.39 -3.89 9.81
N MET A 189 16.22 -3.33 10.12
CA MET A 189 15.00 -3.56 9.34
C MET A 189 15.13 -3.08 7.89
N VAL A 190 15.70 -1.90 7.70
CA VAL A 190 15.99 -1.35 6.36
C VAL A 190 16.96 -2.26 5.61
N ASP A 191 18.02 -2.73 6.27
CA ASP A 191 18.99 -3.66 5.67
C ASP A 191 18.33 -4.99 5.23
N TRP A 192 17.49 -5.59 6.06
CA TRP A 192 16.74 -6.80 5.70
C TRP A 192 15.81 -6.59 4.51
N PHE A 193 15.06 -5.49 4.51
CA PHE A 193 14.15 -5.14 3.42
C PHE A 193 14.92 -4.94 2.10
N LEU A 194 15.97 -4.10 2.10
CA LEU A 194 16.74 -3.79 0.91
C LEU A 194 17.47 -5.03 0.38
N LYS A 195 18.10 -5.83 1.23
CA LYS A 195 18.75 -7.09 0.81
C LYS A 195 17.76 -8.06 0.16
N SER A 196 16.53 -8.16 0.69
CA SER A 196 15.50 -8.99 0.08
C SER A 196 15.11 -8.47 -1.31
N TYR A 197 14.89 -7.16 -1.44
CA TYR A 197 14.61 -6.53 -2.71
C TYR A 197 15.73 -6.74 -3.73
N GLU A 198 16.99 -6.47 -3.36
CA GLU A 198 18.14 -6.63 -4.27
C GLU A 198 18.28 -8.07 -4.75
N LYS A 199 18.08 -9.03 -3.84
CA LYS A 199 18.08 -10.45 -4.18
C LYS A 199 16.95 -10.81 -5.15
N SER A 200 15.75 -10.29 -4.93
CA SER A 200 14.57 -10.63 -5.72
C SER A 200 14.51 -9.93 -7.07
N SER A 201 15.12 -8.74 -7.18
CA SER A 201 15.17 -7.93 -8.41
C SER A 201 16.47 -8.10 -9.20
N GLU A 202 17.42 -8.85 -8.66
CA GLU A 202 18.78 -9.01 -9.18
C GLU A 202 19.50 -7.67 -9.42
N THR A 203 19.07 -6.61 -8.74
CA THR A 203 19.53 -5.24 -8.94
C THR A 203 20.12 -4.68 -7.66
N LYS A 204 21.36 -4.19 -7.73
CA LYS A 204 21.98 -3.48 -6.59
C LYS A 204 21.47 -2.05 -6.49
N ILE A 205 21.03 -1.68 -5.30
CA ILE A 205 20.56 -0.34 -5.00
C ILE A 205 21.75 0.55 -4.70
N ARG A 206 21.74 1.77 -5.25
CA ARG A 206 22.74 2.80 -4.99
C ARG A 206 22.07 4.12 -4.66
N ASN A 207 22.69 4.89 -3.77
CA ASN A 207 22.26 6.23 -3.36
C ASN A 207 20.86 6.26 -2.71
N ILE A 208 20.47 5.19 -2.00
CA ILE A 208 19.15 5.11 -1.35
C ILE A 208 18.93 6.22 -0.30
N SER A 209 20.01 6.70 0.33
CA SER A 209 19.99 7.81 1.29
C SER A 209 19.35 9.08 0.71
N ASP A 210 19.59 9.39 -0.56
CA ASP A 210 19.06 10.59 -1.22
C ASP A 210 17.55 10.51 -1.38
N PHE A 211 17.04 9.31 -1.65
CA PHE A 211 15.62 9.02 -1.79
C PHE A 211 14.91 9.00 -0.43
N ILE A 212 15.55 8.44 0.61
CA ILE A 212 15.05 8.54 1.99
C ILE A 212 14.94 10.01 2.41
N ALA A 213 15.96 10.82 2.13
CA ALA A 213 15.95 12.25 2.43
C ALA A 213 14.91 13.02 1.60
N LYS A 214 14.63 12.60 0.36
CA LYS A 214 13.51 13.11 -0.46
C LYS A 214 12.17 12.81 0.23
N SER A 215 11.91 11.56 0.62
CA SER A 215 10.67 11.16 1.28
C SER A 215 10.46 11.90 2.61
N ALA A 216 11.53 12.12 3.38
CA ALA A 216 11.48 12.92 4.60
C ALA A 216 11.06 14.39 4.35
N ARG A 217 11.61 15.02 3.31
CA ARG A 217 11.24 16.39 2.90
C ARG A 217 9.78 16.47 2.47
N GLU A 218 9.29 15.48 1.73
CA GLU A 218 7.89 15.41 1.30
C GLU A 218 6.94 15.23 2.49
N ALA A 219 7.26 14.33 3.42
CA ALA A 219 6.51 14.15 4.66
C ALA A 219 6.45 15.43 5.49
N TYR A 220 7.57 16.15 5.63
CA TYR A 220 7.62 17.44 6.33
C TYR A 220 6.73 18.49 5.65
N ARG A 221 6.80 18.62 4.32
CA ARG A 221 5.94 19.54 3.55
C ARG A 221 4.45 19.23 3.74
N ARG A 222 4.07 17.94 3.72
CA ARG A 222 2.68 17.51 3.97
C ARG A 222 2.22 17.97 5.36
N ARG A 223 3.02 17.73 6.42
CA ARG A 223 2.70 18.16 7.79
C ARG A 223 2.55 19.69 7.93
N GLN A 224 3.41 20.46 7.28
CA GLN A 224 3.32 21.93 7.27
C GLN A 224 2.03 22.42 6.61
N ASN A 225 1.58 21.77 5.54
CA ASN A 225 0.33 22.11 4.89
C ASN A 225 -0.89 21.73 5.74
N PHE A 226 -0.84 20.61 6.47
CA PHE A 226 -1.90 20.22 7.41
C PHE A 226 -2.04 21.18 8.59
N ASN A 227 -0.94 21.73 9.12
CA ASN A 227 -0.97 22.68 10.23
C ASN A 227 -1.39 24.11 9.82
N ARG A 228 -1.58 24.36 8.52
CA ARG A 228 -2.02 25.66 7.97
C ARG A 228 -3.50 25.67 7.57
N VAL A 229 -4.20 24.55 7.73
CA VAL A 229 -5.65 24.39 7.50
C VAL A 229 -6.33 24.30 8.86
#